data_AF-A0A959FGR4-F1
#
_entry.id   AF-A0A959FGR4-F1
#
_cell.length_a   1.000
_cell.length_b   1.000
_cell.length_c   1.000
_cell.angle_alpha   90.00
_cell.angle_beta   90.00
_cell.angle_gamma   90.00
#
_symmetry.space_group_name_H-M   'P 1'
#
loop_
_entity.id
_entity.type
_entity.pdbx_description
1 polymer ?
#
loop_
_entity_poly.entity_id
_entity_poly.type
_entity_poly.pdbx_seq_one_letter_code
_entity_poly.pdbx_strand_id
1 'polypeptide(L)' 'MKKALITGITGQDGAYLAELLLKKGYEVHGIKRRASSFNTARVDHLYQDPHEERLRFIL' A
#
# COMPACT_ATOMS: atom_id res chain seq x y z
N MET A 1 15.52 3.78 -7.23
CA MET A 1 14.16 3.93 -6.68
C MET A 1 14.19 3.52 -5.22
N LYS A 2 13.60 4.29 -4.30
CA LYS A 2 13.61 3.95 -2.86
C LYS A 2 12.43 3.04 -2.54
N LYS A 3 12.66 2.02 -1.71
CA LYS A 3 11.64 1.04 -1.31
C LYS A 3 11.32 1.19 0.17
N ALA A 4 10.05 1.06 0.53
CA ALA A 4 9.58 1.09 1.91
C ALA A 4 8.70 -0.13 2.19
N LEU A 5 8.93 -0.77 3.34
CA LEU A 5 8.10 -1.85 3.86
C LEU A 5 7.27 -1.32 5.03
N ILE A 6 5.95 -1.44 4.98
CA ILE A 6 5.03 -0.97 6.01
C ILE A 6 4.29 -2.16 6.62
N THR A 7 4.52 -2.38 7.92
CA THR A 7 3.69 -3.27 8.74
C THR A 7 2.46 -2.50 9.23
N GLY A 8 1.31 -3.18 9.35
CA GLY A 8 0.07 -2.51 9.74
C GLY A 8 -0.47 -1.57 8.68
N ILE A 9 -0.18 -1.82 7.40
CA ILE A 9 -0.55 -0.95 6.28
C ILE A 9 -2.07 -0.76 6.13
N THR A 10 -2.86 -1.71 6.61
CA THR A 10 -4.33 -1.66 6.61
C THR A 10 -4.91 -0.80 7.75
N GLY A 11 -4.06 -0.34 8.68
CA GLY A 11 -4.43 0.63 9.71
C GLY A 11 -4.57 2.05 9.14
N GLN A 12 -5.06 2.98 9.96
CA GLN A 12 -5.21 4.38 9.56
C GLN A 12 -3.85 5.01 9.22
N ASP A 13 -2.91 4.95 10.15
CA ASP A 13 -1.59 5.58 9.99
C ASP A 13 -0.79 4.93 8.85
N GLY A 14 -0.91 3.61 8.70
CA GLY A 14 -0.27 2.85 7.62
C GLY A 14 -0.76 3.29 6.24
N ALA A 15 -2.06 3.51 6.08
CA ALA A 15 -2.66 3.98 4.83
C ALA A 15 -2.20 5.41 4.48
N TYR A 16 -2.22 6.33 5.45
CA TYR A 16 -1.73 7.70 5.24
C TYR A 16 -0.23 7.76 4.92
N LEU A 17 0.57 6.93 5.59
CA LEU A 17 2.00 6.84 5.32
C LEU A 17 2.28 6.28 3.92
N ALA A 18 1.54 5.25 3.50
CA ALA A 18 1.66 4.68 2.16
C ALA A 18 1.36 5.74 1.09
N GLU A 19 0.27 6.50 1.23
CA GLU A 19 -0.09 7.56 0.30
C GLU A 19 1.01 8.64 0.22
N LEU A 20 1.53 9.08 1.36
CA LEU A 20 2.62 10.06 1.42
C LEU A 20 3.89 9.58 0.72
N LEU A 21 4.29 8.32 0.94
CA LEU A 21 5.48 7.73 0.36
C LEU A 21 5.34 7.50 -1.15
N LEU A 22 4.16 7.07 -1.60
CA LEU A 22 3.84 6.96 -3.03
C LEU A 22 3.94 8.31 -3.74
N LYS A 23 3.41 9.39 -3.13
CA LYS A 23 3.54 10.77 -3.64
C LYS A 23 4.99 11.23 -3.69
N LYS A 24 5.84 10.76 -2.78
CA LYS A 24 7.30 11.01 -2.77
C LYS A 24 8.09 10.13 -3.75
N GLY A 25 7.43 9.28 -4.54
CA GLY A 25 8.07 8.42 -5.55
C GLY A 25 8.71 7.16 -4.97
N TYR A 26 8.29 6.72 -3.79
CA TYR A 26 8.72 5.44 -3.23
C TYR A 26 7.90 4.28 -3.83
N GLU A 27 8.51 3.11 -3.87
CA GLU A 27 7.83 1.82 -4.00
C GLU A 27 7.43 1.37 -2.59
N VAL A 28 6.14 1.14 -2.35
CA VAL A 28 5.60 0.78 -1.02
C VAL A 28 5.13 -0.66 -1.05
N HIS A 29 5.66 -1.45 -0.11
CA HIS A 29 5.30 -2.83 0.13
C HIS A 29 4.55 -2.91 1.46
N GLY A 30 3.32 -3.38 1.43
CA GLY A 30 2.46 -3.53 2.57
C GLY A 30 2.43 -4.95 3.11
N ILE A 31 2.46 -5.10 4.43
CA ILE A 31 2.18 -6.38 5.09
C ILE A 31 0.78 -6.31 5.69
N LYS A 32 -0.12 -7.17 5.18
CA LYS A 32 -1.42 -7.43 5.77
C LYS A 32 -1.40 -8.69 6.63
N ARG A 33 -2.16 -8.68 7.73
CA ARG A 33 -2.41 -9.90 8.52
C ARG A 33 -3.35 -10.81 7.75
N ARG A 34 -3.18 -12.13 7.90
CA ARG A 34 -4.20 -13.10 7.50
C ARG A 34 -5.46 -12.83 8.33
N ALA A 35 -6.58 -12.61 7.64
CA ALA A 35 -7.89 -12.46 8.23
C ALA A 35 -8.92 -13.15 7.33
N SER A 36 -10.03 -13.62 7.91
CA SER A 36 -11.15 -14.20 7.16
C SER A 36 -11.98 -13.15 6.42
N SER A 37 -11.84 -11.87 6.79
CA SER A 37 -12.51 -10.73 6.18
C SER A 37 -11.52 -9.81 5.48
N PHE A 38 -11.98 -9.15 4.40
CA PHE A 38 -11.21 -8.14 3.69
C PHE A 38 -11.16 -6.83 4.52
N ASN A 39 -9.97 -6.48 5.02
CA ASN A 39 -9.73 -5.28 5.82
C ASN A 39 -8.91 -4.23 5.05
N THR A 40 -9.02 -4.19 3.72
CA THR A 40 -8.17 -3.36 2.83
C THR A 40 -8.83 -2.06 2.37
N ALA A 41 -10.06 -1.77 2.78
CA ALA A 41 -10.82 -0.58 2.36
C ALA A 41 -10.05 0.75 2.42
N ARG A 42 -9.13 0.89 3.40
CA ARG A 42 -8.31 2.09 3.56
C ARG A 42 -7.18 2.23 2.53
N VAL A 43 -6.79 1.15 1.88
CA VAL A 43 -5.71 1.11 0.87
C VAL A 43 -6.21 0.68 -0.51
N ASP A 44 -7.49 0.32 -0.65
CA ASP A 44 -8.06 -0.11 -1.94
C ASP A 44 -7.93 0.97 -3.02
N HIS A 45 -8.06 2.25 -2.66
CA HIS A 45 -7.87 3.38 -3.59
C HIS A 45 -6.41 3.61 -4.00
N LEU A 46 -5.45 3.03 -3.27
CA LEU A 46 -4.02 3.04 -3.61
C LEU A 46 -3.66 1.90 -4.55
N TYR A 47 -4.54 0.89 -4.66
CA TYR A 47 -4.34 -0.22 -5.57
C TYR A 47 -4.52 0.27 -7.01
N GLN A 48 -3.50 0.01 -7.82
CA GLN A 48 -3.48 0.35 -9.24
C GLN A 48 -3.78 -0.91 -10.05
N ASP A 49 -4.42 -0.73 -11.21
CA ASP A 49 -4.73 -1.83 -12.10
C ASP A 49 -3.40 -2.55 -12.48
N PRO A 50 -3.32 -3.89 -12.36
CA PRO A 50 -2.11 -4.65 -12.66
C PRO A 50 -1.64 -4.54 -14.12
N HIS A 51 -2.47 -4.00 -15.01
CA HIS A 51 -2.13 -3.69 -16.41
C HIS A 51 -1.39 -2.34 -16.57
N GLU A 52 -1.26 -1.53 -15.52
CA GLU A 52 -0.44 -0.32 -15.55
C GLU A 52 1.06 -0.65 -15.37
N GLU A 53 1.90 -0.15 -16.29
CA GLU A 53 3.34 -0.43 -16.33
C GLU A 53 4.15 0.07 -15.11
N ARG A 54 3.54 0.82 -14.18
CA ARG A 54 4.23 1.46 -13.04
C ARG A 54 3.51 1.28 -11.71
N LEU A 55 3.16 0.03 -11.38
CA LEU A 55 2.73 -0.36 -10.03
C LEU A 55 3.78 0.06 -8.99
N ARG A 56 3.47 1.08 -8.18
CA ARG A 56 4.34 1.52 -7.07
C ARG A 56 3.85 1.04 -5.69
N PHE A 57 2.68 0.41 -5.64
CA PHE A 57 2.07 -0.12 -4.43
C PHE A 57 1.87 -1.63 -4.54
N ILE A 58 2.38 -2.38 -3.57
CA ILE A 58 2.33 -3.85 -3.51
C ILE A 58 1.80 -4.23 -2.11
N LEU A 59 0.82 -5.13 -2.04
CA LEU A 59 0.09 -5.49 -0.80
C LEU A 59 -0.02 -6.99 -0.58
#